data_AF-A0A3B9AGE7-F1
#
_entry.id   AF-A0A3B9AGE7-F1
#
_cell.length_a   1.000
_cell.length_b   1.000
_cell.length_c   1.000
_cell.angle_alpha   90.00
_cell.angle_beta   90.00
_cell.angle_gamma   90.00
#
_symmetry.space_group_name_H-M   'P 1'
#
loop_
_entity.id
_entity.type
_entity.pdbx_description
1 polymer ?
#
loop_
_entity_poly.entity_id
_entity_poly.type
_entity_poly.pdbx_seq_one_letter_code
_entity_poly.pdbx_strand_id
1 'polypeptide(L)'
;IQKKRQQKQKITLTQVMLLLLARGIHQDVPELNCYVRRGRLVHRPSVDVSLSVLEPNGQLSSIKVNGAETLSLSGLSEIMHKEIDKARKGKSEHIKEARNIVVRIPWPFRQWLVNFVRWATVDLGLSLPFLGVNPDSFGTFVLSNLGTIGLDIGYPALAPFSNVAMVITQGSVNSKPVVYQGEIAIRRMLTVSAAVDHRVVDAAHLGKLFQSLRRQLKNPELLDTSLPGIK
;
A
#
# COMPACT_ATOMS: atom_id res chain seq x y z
N ILE A 1 -14.46 -15.28 1.41
CA ILE A 1 -13.98 -15.25 0.00
C ILE A 1 -14.73 -16.24 -0.91
N GLN A 2 -14.70 -17.56 -0.66
CA GLN A 2 -15.35 -18.55 -1.54
C GLN A 2 -16.87 -18.32 -1.70
N LYS A 3 -17.59 -18.07 -0.60
CA LYS A 3 -19.04 -17.73 -0.63
C LYS A 3 -19.35 -16.50 -1.50
N LYS A 4 -18.52 -15.46 -1.43
CA LYS A 4 -18.72 -14.22 -2.22
C LYS A 4 -18.33 -14.37 -3.69
N ARG A 5 -17.37 -15.24 -4.01
CA ARG A 5 -17.06 -15.61 -5.40
C ARG A 5 -18.22 -16.34 -6.06
N GLN A 6 -18.98 -17.14 -5.30
CA GLN A 6 -20.22 -17.75 -5.77
C GLN A 6 -21.33 -16.71 -6.01
N GLN A 7 -21.31 -15.60 -5.27
CA GLN A 7 -22.21 -14.44 -5.46
C GLN A 7 -21.72 -13.46 -6.55
N LYS A 8 -20.89 -13.90 -7.50
CA LYS A 8 -20.29 -13.10 -8.59
C LYS A 8 -19.40 -11.91 -8.16
N GLN A 9 -19.10 -11.73 -6.87
CA GLN A 9 -18.15 -10.73 -6.41
C GLN A 9 -16.71 -11.28 -6.50
N LYS A 10 -15.89 -10.72 -7.41
CA LYS A 10 -14.48 -11.10 -7.61
C LYS A 10 -13.59 -10.51 -6.51
N ILE A 11 -13.70 -11.06 -5.31
CA ILE A 11 -12.88 -10.65 -4.16
C ILE A 11 -11.55 -11.40 -4.14
N THR A 12 -10.48 -10.64 -3.89
CA THR A 12 -9.10 -11.13 -3.78
C THR A 12 -8.58 -11.04 -2.35
N LEU A 13 -7.58 -11.85 -2.02
CA LEU A 13 -6.93 -11.79 -0.70
C LEU A 13 -6.23 -10.45 -0.48
N THR A 14 -5.71 -9.84 -1.54
CA THR A 14 -5.05 -8.53 -1.50
C THR A 14 -6.01 -7.42 -1.09
N GLN A 15 -7.27 -7.45 -1.56
CA GLN A 15 -8.31 -6.51 -1.10
C GLN A 15 -8.61 -6.68 0.39
N VAL A 16 -8.69 -7.94 0.85
CA VAL A 16 -8.90 -8.24 2.27
C VAL A 16 -7.71 -7.70 3.10
N MET A 17 -6.47 -7.99 2.68
CA MET A 17 -5.27 -7.49 3.35
C MET A 17 -5.20 -5.97 3.39
N LEU A 18 -5.50 -5.31 2.26
CA LEU A 18 -5.54 -3.86 2.16
C LEU A 18 -6.49 -3.26 3.20
N LEU A 19 -7.73 -3.79 3.27
CA LEU A 19 -8.75 -3.28 4.16
C LEU A 19 -8.42 -3.54 5.64
N LEU A 20 -7.89 -4.72 5.95
CA LEU A 20 -7.43 -5.07 7.30
C LEU A 20 -6.35 -4.11 7.79
N LEU A 21 -5.37 -3.81 6.92
CA LEU A 21 -4.29 -2.87 7.20
C LEU A 21 -4.82 -1.44 7.37
N ALA A 22 -5.64 -0.96 6.44
CA ALA A 22 -6.20 0.38 6.49
C ALA A 22 -7.01 0.62 7.77
N ARG A 23 -7.86 -0.35 8.14
CA ARG A 23 -8.65 -0.27 9.38
C ARG A 23 -7.82 -0.45 10.64
N GLY A 24 -6.82 -1.33 10.62
CA GLY A 24 -5.92 -1.51 11.77
C GLY A 24 -5.11 -0.26 12.07
N ILE A 25 -4.61 0.42 11.02
CA ILE A 25 -3.95 1.72 11.14
C ILE A 25 -4.94 2.76 11.66
N HIS A 26 -6.15 2.82 11.09
CA HIS A 26 -7.13 3.83 11.48
C HIS A 26 -7.61 3.69 12.93
N GLN A 27 -7.90 2.46 13.40
CA GLN A 27 -8.55 2.21 14.68
C GLN A 27 -7.58 1.95 15.83
N ASP A 28 -6.50 1.21 15.59
CA ASP A 28 -5.64 0.71 16.66
C ASP A 28 -4.25 1.38 16.70
N VAL A 29 -3.75 1.86 15.56
CA VAL A 29 -2.40 2.44 15.47
C VAL A 29 -2.36 3.68 14.55
N PRO A 30 -3.07 4.76 14.89
CA PRO A 30 -3.12 5.98 14.08
C PRO A 30 -1.75 6.66 13.92
N GLU A 31 -0.78 6.32 14.75
CA GLU A 31 0.62 6.75 14.64
C GLU A 31 1.28 6.24 13.35
N LEU A 32 0.80 5.13 12.77
CA LEU A 32 1.25 4.67 11.46
C LEU A 32 0.73 5.55 10.31
N ASN A 33 -0.29 6.38 10.56
CA ASN A 33 -0.86 7.29 9.57
C ASN A 33 -0.21 8.69 9.59
N CYS A 34 1.12 8.73 9.58
CA CYS A 34 1.85 9.99 9.52
C CYS A 34 3.11 9.90 8.66
N TYR A 35 3.68 11.06 8.36
CA TYR A 35 4.91 11.19 7.59
C TYR A 35 5.77 12.32 8.15
N VAL A 36 7.07 12.29 7.84
CA VAL A 36 7.99 13.34 8.26
C VAL A 36 7.95 14.48 7.25
N ARG A 37 7.71 15.71 7.72
CA ARG A 37 7.81 16.94 6.94
C ARG A 37 8.56 17.99 7.74
N ARG A 38 9.64 18.54 7.19
CA ARG A 38 10.48 19.57 7.86
C ARG A 38 10.89 19.16 9.28
N GLY A 39 11.24 17.88 9.47
CA GLY A 39 11.63 17.32 10.77
C GLY A 39 10.48 17.12 11.77
N ARG A 40 9.21 17.32 11.37
CA ARG A 40 8.03 17.09 12.21
C ARG A 40 7.19 15.93 11.68
N LEU A 41 6.56 15.19 12.58
CA LEU A 41 5.55 14.19 12.22
C LEU A 41 4.23 14.91 11.89
N VAL A 42 3.66 14.59 10.73
CA VAL A 42 2.40 15.15 10.24
C VAL A 42 1.42 14.00 9.97
N HIS A 43 0.30 14.01 10.67
CA HIS A 43 -0.77 13.03 10.47
C HIS A 43 -1.56 13.30 9.19
N ARG A 44 -1.99 12.24 8.53
CA ARG A 44 -2.88 12.33 7.36
C ARG A 44 -4.35 12.32 7.82
N PRO A 45 -5.26 13.00 7.09
CA PRO A 45 -6.68 13.02 7.43
C PRO A 45 -7.41 11.70 7.12
N SER A 46 -6.87 10.89 6.20
CA SER A 46 -7.44 9.61 5.77
C SER A 46 -6.34 8.57 5.60
N VAL A 47 -6.71 7.29 5.55
CA VAL A 47 -5.78 6.19 5.26
C VAL A 47 -5.81 5.87 3.77
N ASP A 48 -5.05 6.64 3.01
CA ASP A 48 -4.86 6.38 1.58
C ASP A 48 -3.86 5.25 1.37
N VAL A 49 -4.12 4.37 0.40
CA VAL A 49 -3.29 3.19 0.14
C VAL A 49 -2.89 3.12 -1.33
N SER A 50 -1.61 2.87 -1.61
CA SER A 50 -1.14 2.58 -2.96
C SER A 50 -0.95 1.09 -3.16
N LEU A 51 -1.63 0.50 -4.13
CA LEU A 51 -1.50 -0.90 -4.50
C LEU A 51 -0.63 -1.04 -5.75
N SER A 52 0.46 -1.80 -5.64
CA SER A 52 1.25 -2.22 -6.80
C SER A 52 0.66 -3.48 -7.43
N VAL A 53 0.31 -3.39 -8.71
CA VAL A 53 -0.26 -4.47 -9.51
C VAL A 53 0.64 -4.71 -10.73
N LEU A 54 0.87 -5.98 -11.05
CA LEU A 54 1.59 -6.36 -12.26
C LEU A 54 0.71 -6.18 -13.50
N GLU A 55 1.17 -5.37 -14.44
CA GLU A 55 0.56 -5.21 -15.75
C GLU A 55 0.92 -6.36 -16.70
N PRO A 56 0.13 -6.59 -17.78
CA PRO A 56 0.42 -7.63 -18.78
C PRO A 56 1.78 -7.48 -19.47
N ASN A 57 2.33 -6.27 -19.51
CA ASN A 57 3.66 -5.96 -20.08
C ASN A 57 4.83 -6.31 -19.12
N GLY A 58 4.54 -6.86 -17.94
CA GLY A 58 5.54 -7.18 -16.92
C GLY A 58 5.98 -5.99 -16.05
N GLN A 59 5.42 -4.80 -16.25
CA GLN A 59 5.71 -3.62 -15.42
C GLN A 59 4.80 -3.59 -14.19
N LEU A 60 5.29 -3.00 -13.10
CA LEU A 60 4.50 -2.74 -11.90
C LEU A 60 3.85 -1.36 -12.01
N SER A 61 2.53 -1.33 -11.89
CA SER A 61 1.75 -0.10 -11.85
C SER A 61 1.15 0.11 -10.47
N SER A 62 1.17 1.35 -10.00
CA SER A 62 0.63 1.74 -8.70
C SER A 62 -0.74 2.37 -8.85
N ILE A 63 -1.73 1.86 -8.12
CA ILE A 63 -3.10 2.39 -8.06
C ILE A 63 -3.30 2.98 -6.66
N LYS A 64 -3.65 4.27 -6.56
CA LYS A 64 -3.97 4.90 -5.27
C LYS A 64 -5.46 4.75 -4.97
N VAL A 65 -5.79 4.24 -3.79
CA VAL A 65 -7.13 4.15 -3.21
C VAL A 65 -7.20 5.13 -2.04
N ASN A 66 -8.05 6.15 -2.15
CA ASN A 66 -8.19 7.16 -1.11
C ASN A 66 -9.23 6.72 -0.06
N GLY A 67 -8.98 7.01 1.21
CA GLY A 67 -9.92 6.74 2.31
C GLY A 67 -10.30 5.26 2.46
N ALA A 68 -9.33 4.36 2.32
CA ALA A 68 -9.58 2.92 2.28
C ALA A 68 -10.21 2.36 3.57
N GLU A 69 -10.02 3.04 4.70
CA GLU A 69 -10.56 2.69 6.02
C GLU A 69 -12.10 2.69 6.05
N THR A 70 -12.75 3.58 5.29
CA THR A 70 -14.21 3.73 5.28
C THR A 70 -14.90 2.73 4.36
N LEU A 71 -14.17 2.18 3.40
CA LEU A 71 -14.72 1.34 2.35
C LEU A 71 -15.20 -0.01 2.90
N SER A 72 -16.25 -0.55 2.27
CA SER A 72 -16.60 -1.97 2.42
C SER A 72 -15.77 -2.81 1.44
N LEU A 73 -15.67 -4.12 1.70
CA LEU A 73 -14.96 -5.04 0.82
C LEU A 73 -15.52 -5.03 -0.61
N SER A 74 -16.85 -4.88 -0.77
CA SER A 74 -17.50 -4.76 -2.07
C SER A 74 -17.14 -3.47 -2.78
N GLY A 75 -17.20 -2.33 -2.07
CA GLY A 75 -16.85 -1.02 -2.64
C GLY A 75 -15.38 -0.93 -3.05
N LEU A 76 -14.48 -1.45 -2.22
CA LEU A 76 -13.06 -1.56 -2.57
C LEU A 76 -12.85 -2.42 -3.81
N SER A 77 -13.56 -3.55 -3.92
CA SER A 77 -13.46 -4.42 -5.09
C SER A 77 -13.90 -3.72 -6.36
N GLU A 78 -14.98 -2.94 -6.33
CA GLU A 78 -15.47 -2.19 -7.48
C GLU A 78 -14.48 -1.11 -7.93
N ILE A 79 -13.96 -0.32 -6.99
CA ILE A 79 -12.94 0.71 -7.25
C ILE A 79 -11.69 0.06 -7.86
N MET A 80 -11.19 -1.02 -7.26
CA MET A 80 -9.99 -1.70 -7.74
C MET A 80 -10.18 -2.32 -9.12
N HIS A 81 -11.31 -2.98 -9.41
CA HIS A 81 -11.56 -3.51 -10.76
C HIS A 81 -11.58 -2.38 -11.80
N LYS A 82 -12.24 -1.26 -11.48
CA LYS A 82 -12.29 -0.09 -12.36
C LYS A 82 -10.89 0.49 -12.64
N GLU A 83 -10.05 0.62 -11.61
CA GLU A 83 -8.69 1.14 -11.77
C GLU A 83 -7.72 0.15 -12.44
N ILE A 84 -7.82 -1.14 -12.14
CA ILE A 84 -7.03 -2.19 -12.81
C ILE A 84 -7.39 -2.25 -14.30
N ASP A 85 -8.68 -2.15 -14.65
CA ASP A 85 -9.12 -2.14 -16.04
C ASP A 85 -8.63 -0.88 -16.79
N LYS A 86 -8.56 0.27 -16.12
CA LYS A 86 -7.95 1.50 -16.68
C LYS A 86 -6.44 1.33 -16.90
N ALA A 87 -5.73 0.76 -15.92
CA ALA A 87 -4.29 0.50 -16.01
C ALA A 87 -3.97 -0.47 -17.16
N ARG A 88 -4.72 -1.57 -17.28
CA ARG A 88 -4.58 -2.55 -18.38
C ARG A 88 -4.86 -1.95 -19.76
N LYS A 89 -5.73 -0.94 -19.85
CA LYS A 89 -6.00 -0.20 -21.09
C LYS A 89 -4.93 0.85 -21.41
N GLY A 90 -3.82 0.90 -20.66
CA GLY A 90 -2.65 1.72 -20.95
C GLY A 90 -2.81 3.22 -20.64
N LYS A 91 -3.86 3.62 -19.92
CA LYS A 91 -4.17 5.04 -19.60
C LYS A 91 -3.48 5.59 -18.34
N SER A 92 -2.45 4.93 -17.83
CA SER A 92 -1.60 5.47 -16.75
C SER A 92 -0.56 6.45 -17.34
N GLU A 93 -1.04 7.58 -17.86
CA GLU A 93 -0.22 8.57 -18.60
C GLU A 93 0.76 9.36 -17.72
N HIS A 94 0.44 9.61 -16.44
CA HIS A 94 1.16 10.59 -15.62
C HIS A 94 2.63 10.26 -15.28
N ILE A 95 3.02 8.99 -15.15
CA ILE A 95 4.42 8.64 -14.80
C ILE A 95 5.33 8.64 -16.04
N LYS A 96 4.78 8.47 -17.25
CA LYS A 96 5.57 8.43 -18.50
C LYS A 96 6.08 9.82 -18.88
N GLU A 97 5.29 10.87 -18.64
CA GLU A 97 5.65 12.25 -19.00
C GLU A 97 6.80 12.81 -18.15
N ALA A 98 6.74 12.62 -16.82
CA ALA A 98 7.80 13.08 -15.91
C ALA A 98 9.15 12.40 -16.20
N ARG A 99 9.13 11.13 -16.63
CA ARG A 99 10.35 10.37 -16.98
C ARG A 99 11.08 10.98 -18.18
N ASN A 100 10.34 11.53 -19.16
CA ASN A 100 10.91 12.12 -20.37
C ASN A 100 11.61 13.47 -20.11
N ILE A 101 11.12 14.26 -19.14
CA ILE A 101 11.72 15.56 -18.80
C ILE A 101 13.09 15.36 -18.14
N VAL A 102 13.18 14.43 -17.17
CA VAL A 102 14.42 14.18 -16.43
C VAL A 102 15.51 13.59 -17.33
N VAL A 103 15.15 12.75 -18.30
CA VAL A 103 16.10 12.11 -19.22
C VAL A 103 16.71 13.10 -20.23
N ARG A 104 16.00 14.18 -20.58
CA ARG A 104 16.52 15.21 -21.51
C ARG A 104 17.60 16.10 -20.90
N ILE A 105 17.78 16.07 -19.59
CA ILE A 105 18.72 16.96 -18.89
C ILE A 105 20.11 16.32 -18.86
N PRO A 106 21.17 17.06 -19.26
CA PRO A 106 22.53 16.56 -19.19
C PRO A 106 22.93 16.09 -17.77
N TRP A 107 23.77 15.05 -17.72
CA TRP A 107 24.15 14.37 -16.47
C TRP A 107 24.61 15.28 -15.31
N PRO A 108 25.39 16.37 -15.49
CA PRO A 108 25.82 17.17 -14.34
C PRO A 108 24.65 17.93 -13.67
N PHE A 109 23.64 18.34 -14.45
CA PHE A 109 22.49 19.09 -13.93
C PHE A 109 21.37 18.18 -13.42
N ARG A 110 21.29 16.96 -13.94
CA ARG A 110 20.25 16.00 -13.57
C ARG A 110 20.28 15.67 -12.08
N GLN A 111 21.47 15.45 -11.51
CA GLN A 111 21.58 15.11 -10.08
C GLN A 111 21.16 16.28 -9.18
N TRP A 112 21.56 17.50 -9.54
CA TRP A 112 21.13 18.70 -8.83
C TRP A 112 19.61 18.87 -8.88
N LEU A 113 19.00 18.71 -10.06
CA LEU A 113 17.55 18.80 -10.20
C LEU A 113 16.83 17.73 -9.37
N VAL A 114 17.26 16.46 -9.46
CA VAL A 114 16.62 15.36 -8.72
C VAL A 114 16.72 15.60 -7.21
N ASN A 115 17.88 16.03 -6.72
CA ASN A 115 18.06 16.36 -5.31
C ASN A 115 17.21 17.55 -4.89
N PHE A 116 17.13 18.60 -5.71
CA PHE A 116 16.30 19.77 -5.46
C PHE A 116 14.81 19.40 -5.42
N VAL A 117 14.33 18.63 -6.40
CA VAL A 117 12.94 18.15 -6.45
C VAL A 117 12.65 17.28 -5.23
N ARG A 118 13.54 16.34 -4.88
CA ARG A 118 13.39 15.51 -3.68
C ARG A 118 13.29 16.37 -2.42
N TRP A 119 14.19 17.35 -2.26
CA TRP A 119 14.16 18.27 -1.13
C TRP A 119 12.86 19.10 -1.09
N ALA A 120 12.42 19.64 -2.22
CA ALA A 120 11.20 20.43 -2.31
C ALA A 120 9.95 19.59 -2.00
N THR A 121 9.85 18.37 -2.51
CA THR A 121 8.63 17.55 -2.37
C THR A 121 8.63 16.72 -1.09
N VAL A 122 9.73 16.05 -0.76
CA VAL A 122 9.84 15.15 0.39
C VAL A 122 10.09 15.95 1.66
N ASP A 123 11.18 16.75 1.69
CA ASP A 123 11.62 17.42 2.91
C ASP A 123 10.74 18.65 3.24
N LEU A 124 10.43 19.50 2.25
CA LEU A 124 9.58 20.69 2.44
C LEU A 124 8.08 20.41 2.34
N GLY A 125 7.67 19.34 1.66
CA GLY A 125 6.27 19.01 1.40
C GLY A 125 5.58 19.96 0.40
N LEU A 126 6.30 20.44 -0.62
CA LEU A 126 5.73 21.25 -1.70
C LEU A 126 5.21 20.35 -2.83
N SER A 127 4.02 20.63 -3.35
CA SER A 127 3.55 20.02 -4.59
C SER A 127 4.15 20.74 -5.79
N LEU A 128 4.58 19.98 -6.81
CA LEU A 128 5.11 20.52 -8.06
C LEU A 128 4.21 20.05 -9.21
N PRO A 129 3.08 20.75 -9.47
CA PRO A 129 2.09 20.32 -10.46
C PRO A 129 2.69 20.18 -11.86
N PHE A 130 3.65 21.03 -12.22
CA PHE A 130 4.33 21.01 -13.52
C PHE A 130 5.20 19.76 -13.76
N LEU A 131 5.59 19.05 -12.70
CA LEU A 131 6.28 17.74 -12.80
C LEU A 131 5.35 16.58 -12.48
N GLY A 132 4.09 16.83 -12.13
CA GLY A 132 3.15 15.80 -11.68
C GLY A 132 3.56 15.13 -10.35
N VAL A 133 4.47 15.74 -9.57
CA VAL A 133 4.96 15.15 -8.32
C VAL A 133 4.24 15.78 -7.13
N ASN A 134 3.65 14.93 -6.30
CA ASN A 134 2.99 15.32 -5.05
C ASN A 134 3.70 14.64 -3.87
N PRO A 135 3.94 15.35 -2.74
CA PRO A 135 4.43 14.75 -1.50
C PRO A 135 3.64 13.51 -1.04
N ASP A 136 2.35 13.44 -1.37
CA ASP A 136 1.43 12.37 -1.01
C ASP A 136 1.02 11.45 -2.19
N SER A 137 1.89 11.29 -3.18
CA SER A 137 1.59 10.43 -4.34
C SER A 137 1.30 8.96 -3.97
N PHE A 138 1.81 8.48 -2.82
CA PHE A 138 1.67 7.08 -2.41
C PHE A 138 0.70 6.85 -1.23
N GLY A 139 0.22 7.90 -0.57
CA GLY A 139 -0.64 7.77 0.61
C GLY A 139 0.11 7.35 1.87
N THR A 140 -0.60 6.62 2.73
CA THR A 140 -0.15 6.13 4.04
C THR A 140 0.85 4.99 3.92
N PHE A 141 0.46 3.97 3.15
CA PHE A 141 1.31 2.81 2.91
C PHE A 141 1.15 2.29 1.49
N VAL A 142 2.19 1.62 1.01
CA VAL A 142 2.17 0.89 -0.26
C VAL A 142 1.97 -0.59 0.02
N LEU A 143 1.00 -1.23 -0.61
CA LEU A 143 0.83 -2.68 -0.61
C LEU A 143 1.31 -3.23 -1.96
N SER A 144 2.24 -4.16 -1.95
CA SER A 144 2.73 -4.84 -3.15
C SER A 144 2.48 -6.34 -3.07
N ASN A 145 1.78 -6.89 -4.06
CA ASN A 145 1.53 -8.33 -4.13
C ASN A 145 2.64 -9.02 -4.94
N LEU A 146 3.58 -9.64 -4.24
CA LEU A 146 4.67 -10.41 -4.86
C LEU A 146 4.23 -11.84 -5.22
N GLY A 147 3.12 -12.32 -4.66
CA GLY A 147 2.55 -13.62 -5.01
C GLY A 147 2.17 -13.73 -6.49
N THR A 148 1.84 -12.62 -7.17
CA THR A 148 1.54 -12.63 -8.61
C THR A 148 2.77 -12.85 -9.49
N ILE A 149 3.97 -12.62 -8.96
CA ILE A 149 5.25 -12.91 -9.65
C ILE A 149 5.92 -14.18 -9.11
N GLY A 150 5.20 -14.98 -8.31
CA GLY A 150 5.69 -16.26 -7.81
C GLY A 150 6.65 -16.16 -6.62
N LEU A 151 6.73 -15.02 -5.93
CA LEU A 151 7.58 -14.86 -4.75
C LEU A 151 6.81 -15.12 -3.46
N ASP A 152 7.42 -15.92 -2.58
CA ASP A 152 6.89 -16.27 -1.26
C ASP A 152 7.16 -15.19 -0.21
N ILE A 153 8.28 -14.49 -0.35
CA ILE A 153 8.81 -13.48 0.57
C ILE A 153 9.46 -12.37 -0.26
N GLY A 154 9.31 -11.14 0.19
CA GLY A 154 10.13 -10.03 -0.29
C GLY A 154 10.52 -9.10 0.85
N TYR A 155 11.56 -8.32 0.62
CA TYR A 155 12.06 -7.31 1.52
C TYR A 155 11.92 -5.96 0.81
N PRO A 156 10.83 -5.22 1.05
CA PRO A 156 10.63 -3.95 0.39
C PRO A 156 11.64 -2.91 0.86
N ALA A 157 11.79 -1.85 0.08
CA ALA A 157 12.48 -0.63 0.47
C ALA A 157 11.49 0.54 0.43
N LEU A 158 11.72 1.53 1.28
CA LEU A 158 10.98 2.79 1.19
C LEU A 158 11.35 3.49 -0.12
N ALA A 159 10.36 4.12 -0.77
CA ALA A 159 10.60 4.81 -2.03
C ALA A 159 11.37 6.13 -1.77
N PRO A 160 12.56 6.33 -2.35
CA PRO A 160 13.44 7.47 -2.03
C PRO A 160 12.87 8.85 -2.42
N PHE A 161 11.83 8.87 -3.27
CA PHE A 161 11.16 10.08 -3.74
C PHE A 161 9.76 10.24 -3.13
N SER A 162 9.46 9.60 -2.00
CA SER A 162 8.19 9.76 -1.32
C SER A 162 8.31 9.81 0.19
N ASN A 163 7.27 10.38 0.81
CA ASN A 163 7.07 10.43 2.24
C ASN A 163 6.26 9.22 2.76
N VAL A 164 6.34 8.07 2.07
CA VAL A 164 5.63 6.87 2.51
C VAL A 164 6.32 6.32 3.76
N ALA A 165 5.57 6.16 4.85
CA ALA A 165 6.12 5.65 6.09
C ALA A 165 6.26 4.11 6.10
N MET A 166 5.54 3.42 5.21
CA MET A 166 5.49 1.97 5.20
C MET A 166 5.25 1.37 3.81
N VAL A 167 6.04 0.37 3.45
CA VAL A 167 5.84 -0.48 2.26
C VAL A 167 5.66 -1.91 2.72
N ILE A 168 4.51 -2.51 2.41
CA ILE A 168 4.14 -3.86 2.80
C ILE A 168 4.14 -4.74 1.56
N THR A 169 4.80 -5.90 1.66
CA THR A 169 4.78 -6.92 0.62
C THR A 169 4.00 -8.13 1.08
N GLN A 170 3.09 -8.57 0.23
CA GLN A 170 2.33 -9.80 0.37
C GLN A 170 2.95 -10.88 -0.52
N GLY A 171 3.37 -12.00 0.07
CA GLY A 171 3.87 -13.16 -0.67
C GLY A 171 2.77 -14.03 -1.31
N SER A 172 3.20 -15.13 -1.92
CA SER A 172 2.32 -16.21 -2.37
C SER A 172 1.65 -16.92 -1.17
N VAL A 173 0.51 -17.59 -1.44
CA VAL A 173 -0.19 -18.40 -0.42
C VAL A 173 0.15 -19.86 -0.64
N ASN A 174 0.98 -20.42 0.23
CA ASN A 174 1.50 -21.78 0.10
C ASN A 174 1.11 -22.65 1.29
N SER A 175 0.95 -23.96 1.06
CA SER A 175 0.74 -24.93 2.13
C SER A 175 2.07 -25.22 2.83
N LYS A 176 2.12 -25.01 4.14
CA LYS A 176 3.31 -25.30 4.96
C LYS A 176 2.92 -26.15 6.18
N PRO A 177 3.77 -27.10 6.60
CA PRO A 177 3.59 -27.77 7.88
C PRO A 177 3.83 -26.77 9.01
N VAL A 178 2.88 -26.64 9.93
CA VAL A 178 2.97 -25.78 11.12
C VAL A 178 2.49 -26.51 12.35
N VAL A 179 3.03 -26.17 13.52
CA VAL A 179 2.51 -26.67 14.79
C VAL A 179 1.25 -25.90 15.16
N TYR A 180 0.14 -26.60 15.31
CA TYR A 180 -1.15 -26.03 15.71
C TYR A 180 -1.78 -26.93 16.79
N GLN A 181 -2.03 -26.36 17.97
CA GLN A 181 -2.58 -27.11 19.12
C GLN A 181 -1.76 -28.36 19.49
N GLY A 182 -0.43 -28.29 19.36
CA GLY A 182 0.48 -29.38 19.70
C GLY A 182 0.72 -30.40 18.59
N GLU A 183 0.02 -30.31 17.47
CA GLU A 183 0.16 -31.24 16.34
C GLU A 183 0.71 -30.57 15.09
N ILE A 184 1.41 -31.32 14.23
CA ILE A 184 1.83 -30.85 12.91
C ILE A 184 0.62 -30.90 11.98
N ALA A 185 0.16 -29.74 11.53
CA ALA A 185 -0.93 -29.60 10.58
C ALA A 185 -0.47 -28.88 9.32
N ILE A 186 -0.94 -29.31 8.15
CA ILE A 186 -0.73 -28.58 6.90
C ILE A 186 -1.70 -27.40 6.86
N ARG A 187 -1.17 -26.18 6.81
CA ARG A 187 -1.98 -24.95 6.74
C ARG A 187 -1.54 -24.06 5.59
N ARG A 188 -2.49 -23.29 5.06
CA ARG A 188 -2.21 -22.24 4.07
C ARG A 188 -1.61 -21.04 4.79
N MET A 189 -0.37 -20.73 4.46
CA MET A 189 0.39 -19.64 5.04
C MET A 189 0.54 -18.52 4.02
N LEU A 190 0.40 -17.29 4.51
CA LEU A 190 0.70 -16.08 3.77
C LEU A 190 1.80 -15.34 4.53
N THR A 191 2.93 -15.10 3.87
CA THR A 191 4.00 -14.26 4.46
C THR A 191 3.73 -12.80 4.12
N VAL A 192 3.83 -11.94 5.13
CA VAL A 192 3.74 -10.49 4.98
C VAL A 192 5.02 -9.88 5.56
N SER A 193 5.68 -9.05 4.78
CA SER A 193 6.86 -8.29 5.21
C SER A 193 6.58 -6.80 5.08
N ALA A 194 7.24 -5.98 5.89
CA ALA A 194 7.10 -4.54 5.83
C ALA A 194 8.47 -3.87 5.97
N ALA A 195 8.68 -2.80 5.21
CA ALA A 195 9.72 -1.81 5.45
C ALA A 195 9.06 -0.56 6.01
N VAL A 196 9.59 -0.06 7.11
CA VAL A 196 9.04 1.08 7.83
C VAL A 196 10.09 2.17 8.00
N ASP A 197 9.63 3.41 8.01
CA ASP A 197 10.46 4.54 8.39
C ASP A 197 10.58 4.57 9.92
N HIS A 198 11.76 4.23 10.43
CA HIS A 198 12.02 4.19 11.87
C HIS A 198 11.98 5.57 12.55
N ARG A 199 11.94 6.67 11.78
CA ARG A 199 11.69 8.02 12.31
C ARG A 199 10.23 8.21 12.71
N VAL A 200 9.34 7.40 12.15
CA VAL A 200 7.88 7.48 12.31
C VAL A 200 7.36 6.36 13.19
N VAL A 201 7.89 5.14 13.00
CA VAL A 201 7.33 3.91 13.53
C VAL A 201 8.40 3.11 14.26
N ASP A 202 8.01 2.47 15.36
CA ASP A 202 8.84 1.48 16.04
C ASP A 202 8.21 0.07 16.03
N ALA A 203 8.94 -0.90 16.60
CA ALA A 203 8.50 -2.29 16.67
C ALA A 203 7.23 -2.48 17.53
N ALA A 204 6.98 -1.62 18.52
CA ALA A 204 5.80 -1.71 19.37
C ALA A 204 4.53 -1.34 18.59
N HIS A 205 4.58 -0.27 17.78
CA HIS A 205 3.49 0.11 16.89
C HIS A 205 3.17 -0.98 15.87
N LEU A 206 4.21 -1.60 15.28
CA LEU A 206 4.02 -2.75 14.39
C LEU A 206 3.40 -3.94 15.12
N GLY A 207 3.85 -4.25 16.33
CA GLY A 207 3.26 -5.31 17.15
C GLY A 207 1.77 -5.11 17.40
N LYS A 208 1.35 -3.89 17.73
CA LYS A 208 -0.07 -3.51 17.86
C LYS A 208 -0.84 -3.70 16.56
N LEU A 209 -0.27 -3.28 15.42
CA LEU A 209 -0.90 -3.46 14.12
C LEU A 209 -1.11 -4.95 13.80
N PHE A 210 -0.08 -5.80 13.98
CA PHE A 210 -0.22 -7.23 13.75
C PHE A 210 -1.23 -7.90 14.68
N GLN A 211 -1.32 -7.45 15.94
CA GLN A 211 -2.33 -7.92 16.87
C GLN A 211 -3.75 -7.51 16.43
N SER A 212 -3.92 -6.29 15.92
CA SER A 212 -5.17 -5.82 15.31
C SER A 212 -5.55 -6.67 14.11
N LEU A 213 -4.62 -6.92 13.19
CA LEU A 213 -4.86 -7.79 12.02
C LEU A 213 -5.34 -9.17 12.46
N ARG A 214 -4.72 -9.76 13.48
CA ARG A 214 -5.13 -11.07 14.02
C ARG A 214 -6.53 -11.03 14.63
N ARG A 215 -6.91 -9.94 15.30
CA ARG A 215 -8.26 -9.74 15.85
C ARG A 215 -9.30 -9.59 14.74
N GLN A 216 -9.02 -8.80 13.72
CA GLN A 216 -9.90 -8.58 12.58
C GLN A 216 -10.07 -9.85 11.72
N LEU A 217 -9.00 -10.62 11.53
CA LEU A 217 -9.04 -11.90 10.80
C LEU A 217 -9.94 -12.96 11.46
N LYS A 218 -10.15 -12.88 12.79
CA LYS A 218 -11.09 -13.76 13.50
C LYS A 218 -12.55 -13.41 13.23
N ASN A 219 -12.85 -12.17 12.85
CA ASN A 219 -14.20 -11.64 12.61
C ASN A 219 -14.28 -11.00 11.21
N PRO A 220 -14.12 -11.78 10.13
CA PRO A 220 -14.01 -11.25 8.77
C PRO A 220 -15.28 -10.54 8.27
N GLU A 221 -16.44 -10.82 8.85
CA GLU A 221 -17.72 -10.15 8.58
C GLU A 221 -17.68 -8.64 8.83
N LEU A 222 -16.81 -8.17 9.72
CA LEU A 222 -16.64 -6.73 9.96
C LEU A 222 -16.18 -5.99 8.70
N LEU A 223 -15.49 -6.66 7.77
CA LEU A 223 -15.00 -6.06 6.52
C LEU A 223 -16.10 -5.75 5.51
N ASP A 224 -17.30 -6.29 5.73
CA ASP A 224 -18.42 -6.14 4.80
C ASP A 224 -19.23 -4.86 5.03
N THR A 225 -19.11 -4.25 6.21
CA THR A 225 -19.73 -2.97 6.54
C THR A 225 -18.79 -1.82 6.21
N SER A 226 -19.32 -0.69 5.74
CA SER A 226 -18.57 0.56 5.64
C SER A 226 -18.45 1.21 7.02
N LEU A 227 -17.31 1.81 7.31
CA LEU A 227 -17.13 2.59 8.54
C LEU A 227 -17.51 4.06 8.29
N PRO A 228 -18.09 4.76 9.29
CA PRO A 228 -18.29 6.20 9.18
C PRO A 228 -16.94 6.90 8.99
N GLY A 229 -16.90 7.91 8.11
CA GLY A 229 -15.71 8.74 7.93
C GLY A 229 -15.39 9.55 9.18
N ILE A 230 -14.12 9.98 9.30
CA ILE A 230 -13.69 10.91 10.34
C ILE A 230 -14.41 12.25 10.09
N LYS A 231 -15.14 12.75 11.10
CA LYS A 231 -15.67 14.14 11.08
C LYS A 231 -14.54 15.14 11.21
#